data_AF-A0A0B3A9M8-F1
#
_entry.id   AF-A0A0B3A9M8-F1
#
_cell.length_a   1.000
_cell.length_b   1.000
_cell.length_c   1.000
_cell.angle_alpha   90.00
_cell.angle_beta   90.00
_cell.angle_gamma   90.00
#
_symmetry.space_group_name_H-M   'P 1'
#
loop_
_entity.id
_entity.type
_entity.pdbx_description
1 polymer ?
#
loop_
_entity_poly.entity_id
_entity_poly.type
_entity_poly.pdbx_seq_one_letter_code
_entity_poly.pdbx_strand_id
1 'polypeptide(L)' 'MKIKTKLWKRSPTSFATTIPQIAVMPLDEDKEYNVTWEYDRQNDLWKVKFEEIKKGEKK' A
#
# COMPACT_ATOMS: atom_id res chain seq x y z
N MET A 1 -13.67 7.76 -8.91
CA MET A 1 -12.65 8.83 -8.78
C MET A 1 -11.32 8.31 -9.33
N LYS A 2 -10.57 9.08 -10.12
CA LYS A 2 -9.24 8.69 -10.64
C LYS A 2 -8.19 9.61 -10.01
N ILE A 3 -7.24 9.06 -9.27
CA ILE A 3 -6.14 9.82 -8.66
C ILE A 3 -4.88 9.59 -9.51
N LYS A 4 -4.26 10.68 -9.97
CA LYS A 4 -2.93 10.63 -10.60
C LYS A 4 -1.92 11.19 -9.61
N THR A 5 -0.95 10.38 -9.21
CA THR A 5 0.16 10.81 -8.35
C THR A 5 1.45 10.84 -9.16
N LYS A 6 2.39 11.70 -8.78
CA LYS A 6 3.74 11.71 -9.36
C LYS A 6 4.57 10.66 -8.63
N LEU A 7 5.23 9.78 -9.37
CA LEU A 7 6.19 8.84 -8.81
C LEU A 7 7.47 9.61 -8.44
N TRP A 8 7.90 9.52 -7.18
CA TRP A 8 9.11 10.21 -6.73
C TRP A 8 10.24 9.20 -6.58
N LYS A 9 11.40 9.51 -7.16
CA LYS A 9 12.59 8.67 -7.00
C LYS A 9 13.14 8.86 -5.58
N ARG A 10 13.18 7.78 -4.79
CA ARG A 10 13.67 7.80 -3.41
C ARG A 10 15.15 7.45 -3.35
N SER A 11 15.60 6.54 -4.21
CA SER A 11 17.01 6.16 -4.35
C SER A 11 17.31 5.81 -5.82
N PRO A 12 18.58 5.54 -6.19
CA PRO A 12 18.92 5.08 -7.54
C PRO A 12 18.11 3.86 -8.00
N THR A 13 17.71 3.00 -7.07
CA THR A 13 17.04 1.71 -7.30
C THR A 13 15.61 1.64 -6.77
N SER A 14 15.11 2.68 -6.09
CA SER A 14 13.77 2.67 -5.50
C SER A 14 13.00 3.96 -5.73
N PHE A 15 11.69 3.80 -5.84
CA PHE A 15 10.75 4.89 -5.87
C PHE A 15 9.96 4.91 -4.56
N ALA A 16 9.72 6.10 -4.03
CA ALA A 16 8.74 6.27 -2.96
C ALA A 16 7.36 6.29 -3.62
N THR A 17 6.48 5.41 -3.16
CA THR A 17 5.06 5.50 -3.46
C THR A 17 4.35 6.01 -2.21
N THR A 18 3.57 7.07 -2.37
CA THR A 18 2.64 7.51 -1.33
C THR A 18 1.37 6.69 -1.48
N ILE A 19 0.94 6.04 -0.40
CA ILE A 19 -0.39 5.41 -0.38
C ILE A 19 -1.42 6.54 -0.34
N PRO A 20 -2.31 6.66 -1.35
CA PRO A 20 -3.33 7.70 -1.35
C PRO A 20 -4.23 7.56 -0.12
N GLN A 21 -4.61 8.68 0.51
CA GLN A 21 -5.45 8.66 1.72
C GLN A 21 -6.76 7.89 1.52
N ILE A 22 -7.32 7.89 0.30
CA ILE A 22 -8.55 7.15 0.00
C ILE A 22 -8.38 5.63 0.14
N ALA A 23 -7.17 5.09 -0.04
CA ALA A 23 -6.90 3.67 0.14
C ALA A 23 -6.85 3.27 1.63
N VAL A 24 -6.59 4.23 2.52
CA VAL A 24 -6.55 4.00 3.97
C VAL A 24 -7.81 4.45 4.69
N MET A 25 -8.71 5.20 4.04
CA MET A 25 -10.01 5.60 4.59
C MET A 25 -10.84 4.47 5.24
N PRO A 26 -10.87 3.22 4.72
CA PRO A 26 -11.65 2.16 5.35
C PRO A 26 -10.91 1.46 6.51
N LEU A 27 -9.66 1.84 6.79
CA LEU A 27 -8.86 1.24 7.87
C LEU A 27 -9.11 1.98 9.18
N ASP A 28 -9.04 1.24 10.28
CA ASP A 28 -9.04 1.78 11.63
C ASP A 28 -7.66 2.39 11.95
N GLU A 29 -7.61 3.68 12.28
CA GLU A 29 -6.38 4.45 12.54
C GLU A 29 -5.62 3.97 13.78
N ASP A 30 -6.30 3.30 14.72
CA ASP A 30 -5.68 2.82 15.97
C ASP A 30 -5.00 1.44 15.81
N LYS A 31 -5.02 0.88 14.59
CA LYS A 31 -4.51 -0.46 14.30
C LYS A 31 -3.30 -0.43 13.37
N GLU A 32 -2.42 -1.42 13.55
CA GLU A 32 -1.29 -1.64 12.66
C GLU A 32 -1.68 -2.61 11.55
N TYR A 33 -1.17 -2.38 10.33
CA TYR A 33 -1.45 -3.22 9.17
C TYR A 33 -0.16 -3.56 8.43
N ASN A 34 -0.03 -4.82 8.03
CA ASN A 34 0.91 -5.22 6.98
C ASN A 34 0.37 -4.75 5.62
N VAL A 35 1.25 -4.24 4.78
CA VAL A 35 0.92 -3.79 3.42
C VAL A 35 1.61 -4.69 2.41
N THR A 36 0.83 -5.37 1.58
CA THR A 36 1.34 -6.21 0.50
C THR A 36 1.03 -5.58 -0.86
N TRP A 37 2.04 -5.52 -1.72
CA TRP A 37 1.93 -5.05 -3.09
C TRP A 37 2.09 -6.24 -4.04
N GLU A 38 1.11 -6.46 -4.90
CA GLU A 38 1.14 -7.51 -5.91
C GLU A 38 0.94 -6.88 -7.28
N TYR A 39 1.83 -7.18 -8.21
CA TYR A 39 1.69 -6.73 -9.60
C TYR A 39 1.00 -7.81 -10.42
N ASP A 40 -0.23 -7.52 -10.83
CA ASP A 40 -0.99 -8.33 -11.76
C ASP A 40 -0.57 -7.97 -13.19
N ARG A 41 0.34 -8.78 -13.74
CA ARG A 41 0.87 -8.61 -15.09
C ARG A 41 -0.18 -8.77 -16.19
N GLN A 42 -1.22 -9.58 -15.95
CA GLN A 42 -2.23 -9.84 -16.98
C GLN A 42 -3.08 -8.60 -17.24
N ASN A 43 -3.37 -7.86 -16.17
CA ASN A 43 -4.21 -6.67 -16.22
C ASN A 43 -3.41 -5.36 -16.21
N ASP A 44 -2.09 -5.43 -16.02
CA ASP A 44 -1.19 -4.29 -15.81
C ASP A 44 -1.63 -3.41 -14.63
N LEU A 45 -1.88 -4.04 -13.48
CA LEU A 45 -2.39 -3.38 -12.28
C LEU A 45 -1.56 -3.73 -11.05
N TRP A 46 -1.34 -2.74 -10.20
CA TRP A 46 -0.86 -2.97 -8.83
C TRP A 46 -2.05 -3.14 -7.89
N LYS A 47 -2.09 -4.28 -7.21
CA LYS A 47 -3.00 -4.58 -6.11
C LYS A 47 -2.29 -4.25 -4.80
N VAL A 48 -3.00 -3.57 -3.91
CA VAL A 48 -2.55 -3.31 -2.54
C VAL A 48 -3.50 -4.00 -1.58
N LYS A 49 -2.94 -4.73 -0.61
CA LYS A 49 -3.72 -5.40 0.45
C LYS A 49 -3.22 -4.93 1.81
N PHE A 50 -4.16 -4.61 2.69
CA PHE A 50 -3.92 -4.25 4.08
C PHE A 50 -4.39 -5.40 4.97
N GLU A 51 -3.50 -5.95 5.78
CA GLU A 51 -3.81 -7.04 6.70
C GLU A 51 -3.54 -6.57 8.14
N GLU A 52 -4.59 -6.52 8.96
CA GLU A 52 -4.50 -6.09 10.36
C GLU A 52 -3.54 -7.00 11.14
N ILE A 53 -2.60 -6.39 11.86
CA ILE A 53 -1.69 -7.09 12.76
C ILE A 53 -2.39 -7.24 14.10
N LYS A 54 -2.88 -8.45 14.39
CA LYS A 54 -3.37 -8.78 15.74
C LYS A 54 -2.16 -8.84 16.68
N LYS A 55 -2.11 -7.96 17.68
CA LYS A 55 -1.11 -7.98 18.76
C LYS A 55 -1.16 -9.36 19.45
N GLY A 56 -0.31 -10.29 19.01
CA GLY A 56 -0.28 -11.68 19.45
C GLY A 56 0.45 -12.61 18.48
N GLU A 57 0.47 -12.30 17.18
CA GLU A 57 1.24 -13.06 16.19
C GLU A 57 2.62 -12.40 15.98
N LYS A 58 3.46 -12.41 17.01
CA LYS A 58 4.90 -12.32 16.79
C LYS A 58 5.37 -13.70 16.32
N LYS A 59 5.71 -13.79 15.04
CA LYS A 59 6.47 -14.93 14.50
C LYS A 59 7.90 -14.90 15.02
#